data_AF-A0AAQ4S9B1-F1
#
_entry.id   AF-A0AAQ4S9B1-F1
#
_cell.length_a   1.000
_cell.length_b   1.000
_cell.length_c   1.000
_cell.angle_alpha   90.00
_cell.angle_beta   90.00
_cell.angle_gamma   90.00
#
_symmetry.space_group_name_H-M   'P 1'
#
loop_
_entity.id
_entity.type
_entity.pdbx_description
1 polymer ?
#
loop_
_entity_poly.entity_id
_entity_poly.type
_entity_poly.pdbx_seq_one_letter_code
_entity_poly.pdbx_strand_id
1 'polypeptide(L)'
;MFTSSGGVFRSGSPQQQEADREGPRGDGEHRSPFPPVNMGGAVSAGEDNDDLIDNLKEAYYIRSDLVERAFRAIDRADYYLDEYRDNAYKDLAWRHGKIHLSAPCIYSEVMEALDLHPGLSFLNLGSGTGYLTCYFTL
;
A
#
# COMPACT_ATOMS: atom_id res chain seq x y z
N MET A 1 -54.80 -5.11 -5.55
CA MET A 1 -54.76 -6.55 -5.20
C MET A 1 -53.31 -7.00 -5.28
N PHE A 2 -52.86 -7.68 -4.23
CA PHE A 2 -51.58 -8.35 -4.03
C PHE A 2 -50.32 -7.52 -3.71
N THR A 3 -49.57 -8.13 -2.80
CA THR A 3 -48.67 -7.63 -1.76
C THR A 3 -47.27 -8.23 -1.92
N SER A 4 -46.35 -7.79 -1.05
CA SER A 4 -45.12 -8.49 -0.60
C SER A 4 -43.91 -8.32 -1.53
N SER A 5 -42.68 -8.11 -1.07
CA SER A 5 -42.09 -8.22 0.27
C SER A 5 -40.82 -7.37 0.31
N GLY A 6 -40.54 -6.76 1.46
CA GLY A 6 -39.32 -5.98 1.69
C GLY A 6 -38.06 -6.87 1.68
N GLY A 7 -37.06 -6.42 0.93
CA GLY A 7 -35.67 -6.83 1.09
C GLY A 7 -34.94 -5.77 1.89
N VAL A 8 -34.47 -6.13 3.08
CA VAL A 8 -33.62 -5.31 3.94
C VAL A 8 -32.29 -5.07 3.22
N PHE A 9 -32.02 -3.83 2.82
CA PHE A 9 -30.70 -3.45 2.30
C PHE A 9 -29.74 -3.32 3.49
N ARG A 10 -28.95 -4.37 3.75
CA ARG A 10 -27.86 -4.30 4.73
C ARG A 10 -26.75 -3.46 4.12
N SER A 11 -26.51 -2.29 4.70
CA SER A 11 -25.35 -1.44 4.45
C SER A 11 -24.08 -2.14 4.94
N GLY A 12 -23.41 -2.87 4.04
CA GLY A 12 -22.05 -3.36 4.25
C GLY A 12 -21.05 -2.31 3.77
N SER A 13 -20.04 -2.04 4.58
CA SER A 13 -18.90 -1.17 4.26
C SER A 13 -18.15 -1.66 3.01
N PRO A 14 -17.67 -0.77 2.12
CA PRO A 14 -17.05 -1.15 0.83
C PRO A 14 -15.72 -1.92 0.92
N GLN A 15 -15.21 -2.17 2.13
CA GLN A 15 -13.85 -2.66 2.37
C GLN A 15 -13.74 -4.21 2.36
N GLN A 16 -14.81 -4.95 2.07
CA GLN A 16 -14.83 -6.42 2.20
C GLN A 16 -15.27 -7.19 0.94
N GLN A 17 -15.38 -6.55 -0.22
CA GLN A 17 -15.91 -7.19 -1.45
C GLN A 17 -14.88 -7.61 -2.50
N GLU A 18 -13.57 -7.41 -2.29
CA GLU A 18 -12.55 -7.78 -3.29
C GLU A 18 -11.92 -9.18 -3.09
N ALA A 19 -12.33 -9.94 -2.07
CA ALA A 19 -11.68 -11.22 -1.74
C ALA A 19 -12.11 -12.44 -2.58
N ASP A 20 -13.16 -12.38 -3.39
CA ASP A 20 -13.81 -13.59 -3.96
C ASP A 20 -13.79 -13.71 -5.50
N ARG A 21 -12.70 -13.34 -6.17
CA ARG A 21 -12.55 -13.60 -7.63
C ARG A 21 -11.23 -14.29 -7.99
N GLU A 22 -11.04 -15.53 -7.54
CA GLU A 22 -10.05 -16.42 -8.13
C GLU A 22 -10.65 -17.19 -9.32
N GLY A 23 -10.26 -16.82 -10.55
CA GLY A 23 -10.45 -17.63 -11.75
C GLY A 23 -9.39 -18.74 -11.86
N PRO A 24 -9.56 -19.74 -12.76
CA PRO A 24 -8.67 -20.88 -12.83
C PRO A 24 -7.25 -20.48 -13.26
N ARG A 25 -6.25 -20.94 -12.50
CA ARG A 25 -4.82 -20.66 -12.71
C ARG A 25 -4.31 -21.48 -13.90
N GLY A 26 -3.87 -20.78 -14.94
CA GLY A 26 -3.12 -21.37 -16.04
C GLY A 26 -1.74 -21.83 -15.58
N ASP A 27 -1.41 -23.03 -16.00
CA ASP A 27 -0.18 -23.80 -15.80
C ASP A 27 0.94 -23.26 -16.69
N GLY A 28 1.56 -22.17 -16.24
CA GLY A 28 2.83 -21.66 -16.77
C GLY A 28 3.73 -21.22 -15.63
N GLU A 29 4.76 -22.02 -15.32
CA GLU A 29 5.79 -21.67 -14.33
C GLU A 29 6.69 -20.55 -14.86
N HIS A 30 6.21 -19.31 -14.77
CA HIS A 30 7.07 -18.15 -14.60
C HIS A 30 6.87 -17.67 -13.16
N ARG A 31 7.60 -18.28 -12.23
CA ARG A 31 7.60 -17.82 -10.83
C ARG A 31 8.26 -16.45 -10.81
N SER A 32 7.51 -15.42 -10.42
CA SER A 32 8.09 -14.11 -10.15
C SER A 32 9.24 -14.28 -9.13
N PRO A 33 10.37 -13.58 -9.29
CA PRO A 33 11.42 -13.58 -8.26
C PRO A 33 10.95 -12.92 -6.96
N PHE A 34 9.77 -12.30 -6.97
CA PHE A 34 9.17 -11.61 -5.84
C PHE A 34 8.27 -12.55 -5.03
N PRO A 35 8.32 -12.49 -3.68
CA PRO A 35 7.39 -13.19 -2.82
C PRO A 35 5.94 -12.76 -3.14
N PRO A 36 4.94 -13.61 -2.84
CA PRO A 36 3.55 -13.24 -3.04
C PRO A 36 3.24 -11.96 -2.25
N VAL A 37 2.91 -10.89 -2.98
CA VAL A 37 2.59 -9.59 -2.39
C VAL A 37 1.21 -9.69 -1.73
N ASN A 38 1.18 -9.62 -0.39
CA ASN A 38 -0.08 -9.42 0.32
C ASN A 38 -0.47 -7.94 0.18
N MET A 39 -1.74 -7.64 -0.13
CA MET A 39 -2.23 -6.28 -0.40
C MET A 39 -2.43 -5.49 0.92
N GLY A 40 -1.38 -5.41 1.74
CA GLY A 40 -1.37 -4.89 3.11
C GLY A 40 -1.47 -5.99 4.18
N GLY A 41 -1.06 -5.64 5.39
CA GLY A 41 -1.05 -6.50 6.58
C GLY A 41 0.10 -7.50 6.58
N ALA A 42 1.16 -7.25 5.82
CA ALA A 42 2.31 -8.13 5.71
C ALA A 42 3.27 -7.97 6.90
N VAL A 43 3.30 -6.80 7.53
CA VAL A 43 4.14 -6.51 8.70
C VAL A 43 3.36 -5.94 9.87
N SER A 44 3.94 -6.00 11.07
CA SER A 44 3.41 -5.38 12.28
C SER A 44 3.40 -3.85 12.19
N ALA A 45 2.51 -3.22 12.97
CA ALA A 45 2.50 -1.77 13.12
C ALA A 45 3.78 -1.30 13.85
N GLY A 46 4.32 -0.16 13.43
CA GLY A 46 5.38 0.55 14.17
C GLY A 46 4.80 1.56 15.17
N GLU A 47 5.60 1.99 16.15
CA GLU A 47 5.23 3.11 17.02
C GLU A 47 5.40 4.45 16.29
N ASP A 48 6.38 4.52 15.38
CA ASP A 48 6.63 5.65 14.48
C ASP A 48 6.99 5.20 13.05
N ASN A 49 7.41 6.16 12.21
CA ASN A 49 7.81 5.88 10.84
C ASN A 49 9.05 4.97 10.79
N ASP A 50 10.03 5.18 11.67
CA ASP A 50 11.28 4.43 11.66
C ASP A 50 11.06 2.96 12.04
N ASP A 51 10.22 2.70 13.04
CA ASP A 51 9.79 1.35 13.42
C ASP A 51 9.03 0.64 12.29
N LEU A 52 8.16 1.37 11.57
CA LEU A 52 7.48 0.81 10.40
C LEU A 52 8.51 0.41 9.32
N ILE A 53 9.54 1.23 9.08
CA ILE A 53 10.57 0.94 8.09
C ILE A 53 11.40 -0.28 8.53
N ASP A 54 11.74 -0.39 9.82
CA ASP A 54 12.44 -1.55 10.37
C ASP A 54 11.64 -2.84 10.16
N ASN A 55 10.35 -2.84 10.47
CA ASN A 55 9.47 -3.99 10.23
C ASN A 55 9.42 -4.38 8.74
N LEU A 56 9.37 -3.41 7.82
CA LEU A 56 9.39 -3.68 6.36
C LEU A 56 10.74 -4.24 5.89
N LYS A 57 11.85 -3.80 6.48
CA LYS A 57 13.18 -4.35 6.20
C LYS A 57 13.34 -5.77 6.72
N GLU A 58 12.93 -6.04 7.95
CA GLU A 58 12.98 -7.37 8.55
C GLU A 58 12.15 -8.38 7.74
N ALA A 59 11.03 -7.93 7.16
CA ALA A 59 10.18 -8.72 6.28
C ALA A 59 10.65 -8.77 4.80
N TYR A 60 11.82 -8.22 4.47
CA TYR A 60 12.43 -8.22 3.14
C TYR A 60 11.68 -7.43 2.04
N TYR A 61 10.76 -6.54 2.42
CA TYR A 61 10.07 -5.63 1.49
C TYR A 61 10.94 -4.43 1.09
N ILE A 62 11.79 -3.95 2.00
CA ILE A 62 12.84 -2.96 1.71
C ILE A 62 14.18 -3.69 1.77
N ARG A 63 14.97 -3.58 0.70
CA ARG A 63 16.19 -4.35 0.50
C ARG A 63 17.40 -3.46 0.24
N SER A 64 17.18 -2.33 -0.43
CA SER A 64 18.24 -1.40 -0.80
C SER A 64 18.33 -0.21 0.17
N ASP A 65 19.56 0.21 0.47
CA ASP A 65 19.80 1.37 1.33
C ASP A 65 19.18 2.66 0.75
N LEU A 66 19.08 2.76 -0.57
CA LEU A 66 18.47 3.93 -1.22
C LEU A 66 16.98 4.01 -0.92
N VAL A 67 16.26 2.89 -1.04
CA VAL A 67 14.82 2.83 -0.73
C VAL A 67 14.58 3.05 0.75
N GLU A 68 15.38 2.43 1.63
CA GLU A 68 15.28 2.70 3.07
C GLU A 68 15.43 4.19 3.39
N ARG A 69 16.48 4.85 2.87
CA ARG A 69 16.70 6.27 3.13
C ARG A 69 15.54 7.13 2.64
N ALA A 70 14.97 6.82 1.47
CA ALA A 70 13.81 7.54 0.94
C ALA A 70 12.58 7.39 1.86
N PHE A 71 12.32 6.18 2.36
CA PHE A 71 11.20 5.90 3.27
C PHE A 71 11.37 6.57 4.64
N ARG A 72 12.59 6.62 5.19
CA ARG A 72 12.85 7.31 6.46
C ARG A 72 12.79 8.83 6.36
N ALA A 73 13.15 9.38 5.20
CA ALA A 73 13.21 10.83 5.00
C ALA A 73 11.83 11.49 4.88
N ILE A 74 10.78 10.73 4.58
CA ILE A 74 9.41 11.22 4.43
C ILE A 74 8.50 10.50 5.42
N ASP A 75 8.05 11.21 6.45
CA ASP A 75 7.11 10.67 7.42
C ASP A 75 5.74 10.42 6.77
N ARG A 76 5.29 9.16 6.83
CA ARG A 76 3.98 8.74 6.32
C ARG A 76 2.81 9.48 6.96
N ALA A 77 2.91 9.86 8.23
CA ALA A 77 1.82 10.50 8.96
C ALA A 77 1.50 11.91 8.46
N ASP A 78 2.43 12.58 7.76
CA ASP A 78 2.22 13.90 7.17
C ASP A 78 1.24 13.89 5.98
N TYR A 79 0.93 12.70 5.46
CA TYR A 79 -0.04 12.48 4.38
C TYR A 79 -1.40 11.98 4.88
N TYR A 80 -1.56 11.88 6.21
CA TYR A 80 -2.83 11.57 6.87
C TYR A 80 -3.52 12.85 7.35
N LEU A 81 -4.83 12.77 7.53
CA LEU A 81 -5.56 13.77 8.32
C LEU A 81 -5.29 13.50 9.81
N ASP A 82 -5.24 14.55 10.62
CA ASP A 82 -4.90 14.48 12.05
C ASP A 82 -5.72 13.44 12.82
N GLU A 83 -7.02 13.34 12.51
CA GLU A 83 -7.95 12.38 13.13
C GLU A 83 -7.67 10.90 12.81
N TYR A 84 -6.80 10.61 11.84
CA TYR A 84 -6.46 9.26 11.40
C TYR A 84 -4.95 8.94 11.51
N ARG A 85 -4.13 9.82 12.09
CA ARG A 85 -2.67 9.62 12.20
C ARG A 85 -2.29 8.33 12.93
N ASP A 86 -3.13 7.84 13.85
CA ASP A 86 -2.94 6.56 14.55
C ASP A 86 -2.89 5.33 13.62
N ASN A 87 -3.29 5.47 12.35
CA ASN A 87 -3.21 4.42 11.35
C ASN A 87 -2.02 4.58 10.40
N ALA A 88 -1.24 5.66 10.51
CA ALA A 88 -0.18 5.98 9.56
C ALA A 88 0.91 4.90 9.51
N TYR A 89 1.30 4.36 10.67
CA TYR A 89 2.40 3.41 10.81
C TYR A 89 1.96 1.94 10.78
N LYS A 90 0.74 1.70 10.29
CA LYS A 90 0.24 0.34 10.04
C LYS A 90 0.51 0.01 8.58
N ASP A 91 0.85 -1.25 8.32
CA ASP A 91 0.99 -1.74 6.95
C ASP A 91 -0.36 -1.94 6.28
N LEU A 92 -1.15 -0.88 6.13
CA LEU A 92 -2.50 -0.92 5.59
C LEU A 92 -2.67 0.19 4.56
N ALA A 93 -3.45 -0.12 3.53
CA ALA A 93 -3.99 0.90 2.66
C ALA A 93 -4.99 1.74 3.46
N TRP A 94 -4.99 3.04 3.23
CA TRP A 94 -5.93 3.97 3.84
C TRP A 94 -6.64 4.78 2.78
N ARG A 95 -7.94 4.95 2.98
CA ARG A 95 -8.80 5.73 2.09
C ARG A 95 -9.78 6.56 2.90
N HIS A 96 -9.83 7.85 2.58
CA HIS A 96 -10.86 8.75 3.09
C HIS A 96 -11.33 9.68 1.97
N GLY A 97 -12.59 9.52 1.54
CA GLY A 97 -13.15 10.25 0.41
C GLY A 97 -12.37 9.99 -0.88
N LYS A 98 -11.69 11.04 -1.39
CA LYS A 98 -10.85 11.00 -2.60
C LYS A 98 -9.37 10.74 -2.29
N ILE A 99 -8.98 10.73 -1.03
CA ILE A 99 -7.60 10.48 -0.59
C ILE A 99 -7.40 8.98 -0.48
N HIS A 100 -6.31 8.48 -1.07
CA HIS A 100 -5.92 7.08 -1.02
C HIS A 100 -4.40 6.98 -0.86
N LEU A 101 -3.98 6.22 0.14
CA LEU A 101 -2.59 5.82 0.36
C LEU A 101 -2.55 4.29 0.29
N SER A 102 -1.73 3.74 -0.60
CA SER A 102 -1.49 2.30 -0.64
C SER A 102 -0.73 1.84 0.60
N ALA A 103 -0.78 0.54 0.91
CA ALA A 103 -0.03 -0.01 2.02
C ALA A 103 1.49 0.24 1.82
N PRO A 104 2.24 0.50 2.91
CA PRO A 104 3.70 0.65 2.89
C PRO A 104 4.43 -0.45 2.10
N CYS A 105 4.07 -1.73 2.30
CA CYS A 105 4.68 -2.86 1.58
C CYS A 105 4.50 -2.79 0.06
N ILE A 106 3.41 -2.19 -0.43
CA ILE A 106 3.19 -2.00 -1.86
C ILE A 106 4.12 -0.93 -2.42
N TYR A 107 4.30 0.18 -1.69
CA TYR A 107 5.22 1.23 -2.12
C TYR A 107 6.67 0.74 -2.12
N SER A 108 7.07 -0.07 -1.15
CA SER A 108 8.44 -0.59 -1.10
C SER A 108 8.72 -1.51 -2.27
N GLU A 109 7.80 -2.41 -2.64
CA GLU A 109 7.98 -3.26 -3.83
C GLU A 109 8.03 -2.44 -5.12
N VAL A 110 7.21 -1.39 -5.26
CA VAL A 110 7.29 -0.49 -6.42
C VAL A 110 8.65 0.20 -6.48
N MET A 111 9.14 0.74 -5.36
CA MET A 111 10.43 1.43 -5.30
C MET A 111 11.60 0.50 -5.61
N GLU A 112 11.59 -0.72 -5.06
CA GLU A 112 12.60 -1.74 -5.32
C GLU A 112 12.56 -2.23 -6.77
N ALA A 113 11.38 -2.37 -7.37
CA ALA A 113 11.22 -2.85 -8.75
C ALA A 113 11.57 -1.79 -9.81
N LEU A 114 11.43 -0.50 -9.49
CA LEU A 114 11.79 0.58 -10.41
C LEU A 114 13.31 0.73 -10.58
N ASP A 115 14.12 0.28 -9.61
CA ASP A 115 15.58 0.31 -9.63
C ASP A 115 16.15 1.66 -10.11
N LEU A 116 15.64 2.75 -9.52
CA LEU A 116 15.95 4.08 -10.00
C LEU A 116 17.36 4.52 -9.64
N HIS A 117 18.01 5.18 -10.59
CA HIS A 117 19.30 5.82 -10.42
C HIS A 117 19.30 7.24 -10.99
N PRO A 118 20.23 8.10 -10.53
CA PRO A 118 20.37 9.45 -11.08
C PRO A 118 20.47 9.45 -12.61
N GLY A 119 19.78 10.39 -13.24
CA GLY A 119 19.71 10.52 -14.70
C GLY A 119 18.54 9.78 -15.37
N LEU A 120 17.79 8.96 -14.63
CA LEU A 120 16.53 8.40 -15.13
C LEU A 120 15.37 9.38 -15.03
N SER A 121 14.38 9.17 -15.90
CA SER A 121 13.07 9.80 -15.83
C SER A 121 12.00 8.72 -15.65
N PHE A 122 11.04 8.96 -14.78
CA PHE A 122 9.91 8.06 -14.57
C PHE A 122 8.59 8.85 -14.68
N LEU A 123 7.49 8.13 -14.92
CA LEU A 123 6.15 8.69 -15.03
C LEU A 123 5.26 8.09 -13.95
N ASN A 124 4.80 8.92 -13.01
CA ASN A 124 3.82 8.52 -11.99
C ASN A 124 2.39 8.88 -12.44
N LEU A 125 1.66 7.91 -12.97
CA LEU A 125 0.25 8.11 -13.35
C LEU A 125 -0.65 7.86 -12.14
N GLY A 126 -1.36 8.90 -11.70
CA GLY A 126 -2.23 8.83 -10.52
C GLY A 126 -1.47 9.03 -9.22
N SER A 127 -0.64 10.08 -9.14
CA SER A 127 0.17 10.41 -7.97
C SER A 127 -0.62 10.62 -6.67
N GLY A 128 -1.93 10.84 -6.75
CA GLY A 128 -2.80 10.94 -5.58
C GLY A 128 -2.36 12.06 -4.64
N THR A 129 -2.02 11.70 -3.41
CA THR A 129 -1.50 12.62 -2.39
C THR A 129 -0.09 13.13 -2.68
N GLY A 130 0.61 12.54 -3.65
CA GLY A 130 2.01 12.83 -3.94
C GLY A 130 3.00 12.07 -3.06
N TYR A 131 2.54 11.25 -2.10
CA TYR A 131 3.41 10.53 -1.17
C TYR A 131 4.52 9.72 -1.85
N LEU A 132 4.14 8.85 -2.80
CA LEU A 132 5.11 8.08 -3.59
C LEU A 132 6.02 8.99 -4.42
N THR A 133 5.51 10.12 -4.93
CA THR A 133 6.30 11.05 -5.74
C THR A 133 7.46 11.66 -4.94
N CYS A 134 7.27 11.92 -3.64
CA CYS A 134 8.29 12.56 -2.80
C CYS A 134 9.54 11.70 -2.60
N TYR A 135 9.41 10.36 -2.63
CA TYR A 135 10.57 9.47 -2.56
C TYR A 135 11.57 9.66 -3.70
N PHE A 136 11.12 10.20 -4.84
CA PHE A 136 11.95 10.40 -6.02
C PHE A 136 12.58 11.79 -6.10
N THR A 137 12.23 12.70 -5.18
CA THR A 137 12.73 14.08 -5.17
C THR A 137 13.88 14.31 -4.18
N LEU A 138 14.31 13.26 -3.49
CA LEU A 138 15.40 13.23 -2.52
C LEU A 138 16.67 12.63 -3.15
#